data_AF-A0A916NDU4-F1
#
_entry.id   AF-A0A916NDU4-F1
#
_cell.length_a   1.000
_cell.length_b   1.000
_cell.length_c   1.000
_cell.angle_alpha   90.00
_cell.angle_beta   90.00
_cell.angle_gamma   90.00
#
_symmetry.space_group_name_H-M   'P 1'
#
loop_
_entity.id
_entity.type
_entity.pdbx_description
1 polymer ?
#
loop_
_entity_poly.entity_id
_entity_poly.type
_entity_poly.pdbx_seq_one_letter_code
_entity_poly.pdbx_strand_id
1 'polypeptide(L)'
;MYPHINSVMIIGNGIARIKEKLGERNRVVKIPLMKAGQSFTAKWDDRGVWLDNLGSQPLLPWGVFETAIELMIEKNTQNIGAHVLKGKAVGFRLGSIELPLDSIEGRVAHKVFGKAIGQTTFRRISAIVGVLSFAGICTNGRGYVTLHQL
;
A
#
# COMPACT_ATOMS: atom_id res chain seq x y z
N MET A 1 4.84 -28.38 -0.68
CA MET A 1 3.83 -27.38 -0.31
C MET A 1 3.81 -26.31 -1.39
N TYR A 2 2.69 -26.10 -2.09
CA TYR A 2 2.65 -25.20 -3.25
C TYR A 2 2.81 -23.74 -2.78
N PRO A 3 3.84 -23.00 -3.23
CA PRO A 3 4.15 -21.66 -2.74
C PRO A 3 2.98 -20.68 -2.93
N HIS A 4 2.13 -20.89 -3.93
CA HIS A 4 0.97 -20.05 -4.23
C HIS A 4 -0.14 -20.06 -3.16
N ILE A 5 -0.38 -21.19 -2.49
CA ILE A 5 -1.45 -21.29 -1.47
C ILE A 5 -1.09 -20.44 -0.24
N ASN A 6 0.19 -20.40 0.12
CA ASN A 6 0.67 -19.63 1.26
C ASN A 6 0.55 -18.12 1.02
N SER A 7 0.89 -17.62 -0.17
CA SER A 7 0.78 -16.19 -0.49
C SER A 7 -0.66 -15.67 -0.41
N VAL A 8 -1.64 -16.42 -0.91
CA VAL A 8 -3.06 -16.03 -0.85
C VAL A 8 -3.55 -15.91 0.60
N MET A 9 -3.19 -16.87 1.45
CA MET A 9 -3.54 -16.82 2.88
C MET A 9 -2.88 -15.63 3.57
N ILE A 10 -1.61 -15.35 3.30
CA ILE A 10 -0.88 -14.21 3.89
C ILE A 10 -1.50 -12.88 3.46
N ILE A 11 -1.88 -12.73 2.19
CA ILE A 11 -2.57 -11.52 1.70
C ILE A 11 -3.90 -11.36 2.43
N GLY A 12 -4.70 -12.42 2.54
CA GLY A 12 -5.96 -12.42 3.28
C GLY A 12 -5.78 -12.00 4.75
N ASN A 13 -4.76 -12.52 5.43
CA ASN A 13 -4.41 -12.14 6.80
C ASN A 13 -4.04 -10.66 6.90
N GLY A 14 -3.29 -10.13 5.93
CA GLY A 14 -2.96 -8.71 5.87
C GLY A 14 -4.22 -7.84 5.74
N ILE A 15 -5.17 -8.19 4.87
CA ILE A 15 -6.44 -7.48 4.75
C ILE A 15 -7.27 -7.56 6.04
N ALA A 16 -7.29 -8.72 6.69
CA ALA A 16 -7.96 -8.91 7.97
C ALA A 16 -7.37 -7.98 9.06
N ARG A 17 -6.04 -7.87 9.15
CA ARG A 17 -5.35 -6.95 10.09
C ARG A 17 -5.70 -5.47 9.81
N ILE A 18 -5.81 -5.07 8.54
CA ILE A 18 -6.27 -3.70 8.21
C ILE A 18 -7.66 -3.46 8.76
N LYS A 19 -8.61 -4.37 8.50
CA LYS A 19 -10.00 -4.24 8.98
C LYS A 19 -10.06 -4.23 10.51
N GLU A 20 -9.34 -5.13 11.17
CA GLU A 20 -9.24 -5.18 12.63
C GLU A 20 -8.74 -3.85 13.21
N LYS A 21 -7.65 -3.29 12.67
CA LYS A 21 -7.05 -2.05 13.18
C LYS A 21 -7.86 -0.80 12.88
N LEU A 22 -8.60 -0.78 11.76
CA LEU A 22 -9.57 0.28 11.48
C LEU A 22 -10.89 0.10 12.26
N GLY A 23 -11.08 -1.04 12.91
CA GLY A 23 -12.26 -1.34 13.73
C GLY A 23 -13.50 -1.60 12.89
N GLU A 24 -14.66 -1.20 13.42
CA GLU A 24 -15.95 -1.43 12.78
C GLU A 24 -16.07 -0.79 11.40
N ARG A 25 -16.83 -1.43 10.52
CA ARG A 25 -17.14 -0.91 9.19
C ARG A 25 -17.70 0.51 9.29
N ASN A 26 -17.26 1.40 8.39
CA ASN A 26 -17.59 2.82 8.36
C ASN A 26 -17.17 3.66 9.59
N ARG A 27 -16.53 3.06 10.60
CA ARG A 27 -15.94 3.83 11.71
C ARG A 27 -14.78 4.67 11.20
N VAL A 28 -14.76 5.93 11.61
CA VAL A 28 -13.67 6.86 11.29
C VAL A 28 -12.54 6.70 12.31
N VAL A 29 -11.34 6.45 11.81
CA VAL A 29 -10.12 6.31 12.61
C VAL A 29 -9.07 7.30 12.12
N LYS A 30 -8.33 7.91 13.06
CA LYS A 30 -7.24 8.83 12.76
C LYS A 30 -5.93 8.07 12.64
N ILE A 31 -5.24 8.20 11.50
CA ILE A 31 -3.96 7.56 11.22
C ILE A 31 -2.86 8.62 11.18
N PRO A 32 -1.79 8.49 12.00
CA PRO A 32 -0.65 9.40 11.95
C PRO A 32 0.17 9.19 10.68
N LEU A 33 0.69 10.29 10.12
CA LEU A 33 1.71 10.27 9.08
C LEU A 33 3.11 10.26 9.71
N MET A 34 4.13 9.93 8.91
CA MET A 34 5.53 9.94 9.37
C MET A 34 5.97 11.31 9.92
N LYS A 35 5.46 12.40 9.35
CA LYS A 35 5.76 13.75 9.83
C LYS A 35 4.94 14.00 11.10
N ALA A 36 5.62 14.24 12.21
CA ALA A 36 5.01 14.52 13.50
C ALA A 36 3.93 15.62 13.38
N GLY A 37 2.81 15.42 14.07
CA GLY A 37 1.66 16.33 14.06
C GLY A 37 0.77 16.23 12.81
N GLN A 38 1.12 15.43 11.80
CA GLN A 38 0.28 15.21 10.62
C GLN A 38 -0.46 13.88 10.70
N SER A 39 -1.70 13.86 10.22
CA SER A 39 -2.56 12.68 10.20
C SER A 39 -3.59 12.80 9.08
N PHE A 40 -4.24 11.69 8.77
CA PHE A 40 -5.44 11.64 7.94
C PHE A 40 -6.49 10.76 8.63
N THR A 41 -7.75 10.86 8.21
CA THR A 41 -8.79 9.94 8.67
C THR A 41 -9.03 8.84 7.65
N ALA A 42 -9.36 7.65 8.15
CA ALA A 42 -9.65 6.47 7.37
C ALA A 42 -10.95 5.81 7.87
N LYS A 43 -11.74 5.28 6.95
CA LYS A 43 -12.83 4.33 7.23
C LYS A 43 -12.87 3.27 6.14
N TRP A 44 -13.42 2.10 6.42
CA TRP A 44 -13.48 1.03 5.43
C TRP A 44 -14.91 0.55 5.14
N ASP A 45 -15.12 0.09 3.92
CA ASP A 45 -16.32 -0.63 3.46
C ASP A 45 -15.94 -1.80 2.53
N ASP A 46 -16.91 -2.44 1.89
CA ASP A 46 -16.66 -3.57 0.99
C ASP A 46 -15.83 -3.20 -0.24
N ARG A 47 -15.76 -1.91 -0.60
CA ARG A 47 -15.02 -1.43 -1.77
C ARG A 47 -13.54 -1.19 -1.44
N GLY A 48 -13.24 -0.74 -0.22
CA GLY A 48 -11.88 -0.45 0.20
C GLY A 48 -11.80 0.50 1.38
N VAL A 49 -10.73 1.29 1.42
CA VAL A 49 -10.46 2.29 2.46
C VAL A 49 -10.68 3.69 1.91
N TRP A 50 -11.54 4.45 2.58
CA TRP A 50 -11.86 5.85 2.30
C TRP A 50 -11.02 6.76 3.16
N LEU A 51 -10.46 7.80 2.55
CA LEU A 51 -9.45 8.68 3.16
C LEU A 51 -9.75 10.14 2.88
N ASP A 52 -9.55 11.03 3.86
CA ASP A 52 -9.78 12.47 3.70
C ASP A 52 -8.62 13.21 2.98
N ASN A 53 -7.45 12.57 2.84
CA ASN A 53 -6.24 13.18 2.30
C ASN A 53 -5.97 12.90 0.81
N LEU A 54 -6.93 12.30 0.09
CA LEU A 54 -6.80 11.99 -1.34
C LEU A 54 -7.67 12.88 -2.25
N GLY A 55 -8.24 13.96 -1.70
CA GLY A 55 -9.00 14.95 -2.47
C GLY A 55 -10.22 14.34 -3.17
N SER A 56 -10.35 14.55 -4.48
CA SER A 56 -11.50 14.10 -5.28
C SER A 56 -11.54 12.58 -5.53
N GLN A 57 -10.51 11.83 -5.15
CA GLN A 57 -10.47 10.37 -5.29
C GLN A 57 -10.15 9.71 -3.94
N PRO A 58 -11.08 9.78 -2.96
CA PRO A 58 -10.85 9.37 -1.57
C PRO A 58 -10.73 7.85 -1.36
N LEU A 59 -11.11 7.04 -2.34
CA LEU A 59 -11.13 5.57 -2.23
C LEU A 59 -9.80 4.95 -2.69
N LEU A 60 -9.21 4.13 -1.81
CA LEU A 60 -8.26 3.09 -2.16
C LEU A 60 -8.96 1.73 -2.15
N PRO A 61 -9.21 1.12 -3.33
CA PRO A 61 -9.80 -0.21 -3.41
C PRO A 61 -8.96 -1.27 -2.68
N TRP A 62 -9.57 -2.36 -2.20
CA TRP A 62 -8.85 -3.44 -1.52
C TRP A 62 -7.66 -3.99 -2.33
N GLY A 63 -7.80 -4.08 -3.65
CA GLY A 63 -6.75 -4.47 -4.58
C GLY A 63 -5.46 -3.64 -4.48
N VAL A 64 -5.53 -2.38 -3.98
CA VAL A 64 -4.34 -1.57 -3.69
C VAL A 64 -3.49 -2.19 -2.59
N PHE A 65 -4.13 -2.63 -1.50
CA PHE A 65 -3.45 -3.23 -0.36
C PHE A 65 -3.00 -4.65 -0.66
N GLU A 66 -3.82 -5.44 -1.35
CA GLU A 66 -3.47 -6.78 -1.82
C GLU A 66 -2.23 -6.73 -2.71
N THR A 67 -2.20 -5.84 -3.71
CA THR A 67 -1.06 -5.64 -4.61
C THR A 67 0.21 -5.22 -3.87
N ALA A 68 0.08 -4.35 -2.86
CA ALA A 68 1.23 -3.90 -2.06
C ALA A 68 1.78 -5.03 -1.18
N ILE A 69 0.91 -5.82 -0.55
CA ILE A 69 1.30 -6.97 0.28
C ILE A 69 1.91 -8.08 -0.58
N GLU A 70 1.32 -8.38 -1.74
CA GLU A 70 1.85 -9.32 -2.73
C GLU A 70 3.30 -8.96 -3.11
N LEU A 71 3.56 -7.72 -3.52
CA LEU A 71 4.91 -7.24 -3.85
C LEU A 71 5.88 -7.39 -2.68
N MET A 72 5.44 -7.09 -1.46
CA MET A 72 6.28 -7.25 -0.26
C MET A 72 6.65 -8.71 0.01
N ILE A 73 5.71 -9.64 -0.15
CA ILE A 73 5.94 -11.09 0.00
C ILE A 73 6.88 -11.60 -1.08
N GLU A 74 6.66 -11.22 -2.34
CA GLU A 74 7.50 -11.58 -3.49
C GLU A 74 8.96 -11.17 -3.24
N LYS A 75 9.20 -9.91 -2.90
CA LYS A 75 10.55 -9.37 -2.66
C LYS A 75 11.24 -10.02 -1.47
N ASN A 76 10.49 -10.33 -0.40
CA ASN A 76 11.01 -11.02 0.78
C ASN A 76 11.43 -12.46 0.43
N THR A 77 10.57 -13.21 -0.27
CA THR A 77 10.81 -14.61 -0.65
C THR A 77 12.02 -14.76 -1.59
N GLN A 78 12.28 -13.76 -2.43
CA GLN A 78 13.41 -13.78 -3.37
C GLN A 78 14.76 -13.43 -2.70
N ASN A 79 14.80 -13.14 -1.39
CA ASN A 79 15.98 -12.59 -0.70
C ASN A 79 16.56 -11.32 -1.37
N ILE A 80 15.76 -10.62 -2.19
CA ILE A 80 16.20 -9.39 -2.90
C ILE A 80 16.23 -8.18 -1.95
N GLY A 81 15.83 -8.38 -0.69
CA GLY A 81 15.99 -7.45 0.41
C GLY A 81 14.68 -7.26 1.17
N ALA A 82 14.80 -6.99 2.47
CA ALA A 82 13.67 -6.66 3.32
C ALA A 82 13.01 -5.31 2.97
N HIS A 83 13.60 -4.53 2.07
CA HIS A 83 13.17 -3.17 1.73
C HIS A 83 12.52 -3.10 0.36
N VAL A 84 11.22 -2.78 0.33
CA VAL A 84 10.47 -2.56 -0.90
C VAL A 84 10.32 -1.06 -1.15
N LEU A 85 10.67 -0.61 -2.35
CA LEU A 85 10.57 0.79 -2.74
C LEU A 85 9.11 1.28 -2.71
N LYS A 86 8.92 2.49 -2.18
CA LYS A 86 7.63 3.18 -2.21
C LYS A 86 7.26 3.67 -3.61
N GLY A 87 8.25 4.17 -4.35
CA GLY A 87 8.03 4.92 -5.59
C GLY A 87 7.72 6.40 -5.32
N LYS A 88 7.92 7.23 -6.35
CA LYS A 88 7.71 8.68 -6.31
C LYS A 88 6.94 9.15 -7.54
N ALA A 89 5.62 9.21 -7.46
CA ALA A 89 4.77 9.68 -8.57
C ALA A 89 4.94 11.16 -8.93
N VAL A 90 5.22 12.02 -7.95
CA VAL A 90 5.26 13.47 -8.18
C VAL A 90 6.47 13.85 -9.02
N GLY A 91 6.22 14.32 -10.23
CA GLY A 91 7.24 14.77 -11.18
C GLY A 91 7.82 13.66 -12.06
N PHE A 92 7.38 12.41 -11.88
CA PHE A 92 7.94 11.26 -12.60
C PHE A 92 6.85 10.44 -13.30
N ARG A 93 7.27 9.70 -14.32
CA ARG A 93 6.38 8.86 -15.14
C ARG A 93 6.58 7.40 -14.76
N LEU A 94 5.52 6.61 -14.86
CA LEU A 94 5.57 5.18 -14.57
C LEU A 94 6.65 4.50 -15.44
N GLY A 95 7.51 3.72 -14.81
CA GLY A 95 8.66 3.05 -15.45
C GLY A 95 9.96 3.86 -15.43
N SER A 96 9.98 5.09 -14.88
CA SER A 96 11.23 5.79 -14.61
C SER A 96 11.98 5.20 -13.40
N ILE A 97 13.21 5.62 -13.19
CA ILE A 97 14.04 5.24 -12.03
C ILE A 97 13.35 5.55 -10.69
N GLU A 98 12.59 6.65 -10.62
CA GLU A 98 11.93 7.13 -9.42
C GLU A 98 10.54 6.52 -9.22
N LEU A 99 9.90 6.01 -10.28
CA LEU A 99 8.62 5.31 -10.24
C LEU A 99 8.68 3.98 -11.03
N PRO A 100 9.52 3.01 -10.61
CA PRO A 100 9.64 1.74 -11.29
C PRO A 100 8.41 0.86 -11.01
N LEU A 101 8.11 -0.09 -11.91
CA LEU A 101 6.97 -1.00 -11.79
C LEU A 101 7.08 -1.97 -10.59
N ASP A 102 8.26 -2.11 -10.02
CA ASP A 102 8.52 -2.93 -8.83
C ASP A 102 8.57 -2.14 -7.53
N SER A 103 8.20 -0.85 -7.57
CA SER A 103 7.80 -0.08 -6.39
C SER A 103 6.31 -0.23 -6.08
N ILE A 104 5.90 0.03 -4.84
CA ILE A 104 4.48 -0.05 -4.43
C ILE A 104 3.62 0.88 -5.28
N GLU A 105 3.97 2.16 -5.38
CA GLU A 105 3.18 3.14 -6.14
C GLU A 105 3.16 2.82 -7.63
N GLY A 106 4.29 2.39 -8.20
CA GLY A 106 4.37 2.02 -9.61
C GLY A 106 3.53 0.77 -9.92
N ARG A 107 3.63 -0.27 -9.09
CA ARG A 107 2.88 -1.51 -9.28
C ARG A 107 1.38 -1.31 -9.11
N VAL A 108 0.97 -0.56 -8.10
CA VAL A 108 -0.44 -0.21 -7.88
C VAL A 108 -0.98 0.62 -9.05
N ALA A 109 -0.22 1.62 -9.52
CA ALA A 109 -0.62 2.41 -10.68
C ALA A 109 -0.84 1.54 -11.92
N HIS A 110 0.03 0.56 -12.16
CA HIS A 110 -0.07 -0.34 -13.29
C HIS A 110 -1.19 -1.36 -13.14
N LYS A 111 -1.16 -2.20 -12.08
CA LYS A 111 -2.08 -3.34 -11.90
C LYS A 111 -3.50 -2.92 -11.50
N VAL A 112 -3.64 -1.89 -10.66
CA VAL A 112 -4.96 -1.52 -10.08
C VAL A 112 -5.60 -0.38 -10.85
N PHE A 113 -4.81 0.59 -11.31
CA PHE A 113 -5.33 1.78 -11.99
C PHE A 113 -5.09 1.79 -13.51
N GLY A 114 -4.56 0.70 -14.08
CA GLY A 114 -4.41 0.52 -15.52
C GLY A 114 -3.48 1.53 -16.20
N LYS A 115 -2.53 2.12 -15.47
CA LYS A 115 -1.59 3.10 -16.03
C LYS A 115 -0.54 2.40 -16.89
N ALA A 116 -0.29 2.96 -18.07
CA ALA A 116 0.76 2.51 -18.97
C ALA A 116 2.11 3.14 -18.62
N ILE A 117 3.20 2.48 -19.00
CA ILE A 117 4.56 3.02 -18.91
C ILE A 117 4.61 4.38 -19.63
N GLY A 118 5.30 5.34 -19.03
CA GLY A 118 5.38 6.71 -19.53
C GLY A 118 4.22 7.62 -19.09
N GLN A 119 3.16 7.10 -18.46
CA GLN A 119 2.07 7.95 -17.94
C GLN A 119 2.38 8.53 -16.57
N THR A 120 1.78 9.68 -16.27
CA THR A 120 1.75 10.26 -14.92
C THR A 120 0.73 9.53 -14.06
N THR A 121 1.00 9.46 -12.76
CA THR A 121 0.17 8.76 -11.77
C THR A 121 -0.19 9.68 -10.62
N PHE A 122 -1.26 9.34 -9.88
CA PHE A 122 -1.67 10.11 -8.70
C PHE A 122 -0.83 9.71 -7.50
N ARG A 123 -0.39 10.70 -6.71
CA ARG A 123 0.33 10.46 -5.46
C ARG A 123 -0.60 9.82 -4.44
N ARG A 124 -0.40 8.53 -4.15
CA ARG A 124 -1.20 7.78 -3.16
C ARG A 124 -0.34 7.07 -2.13
N ILE A 125 0.98 7.03 -2.33
CA ILE A 125 1.89 6.20 -1.54
C ILE A 125 1.92 6.51 -0.04
N SER A 126 1.78 7.79 0.34
CA SER A 126 1.76 8.18 1.76
C SER A 126 0.54 7.61 2.50
N ALA A 127 -0.62 7.55 1.84
CA ALA A 127 -1.83 6.99 2.42
C ALA A 127 -1.79 5.46 2.43
N ILE A 128 -1.37 4.83 1.33
CA ILE A 128 -1.21 3.37 1.22
C ILE A 128 -0.32 2.86 2.35
N VAL A 129 0.89 3.42 2.48
CA VAL A 129 1.85 2.98 3.49
C VAL A 129 1.42 3.39 4.90
N GLY A 130 0.72 4.52 5.04
CA GLY A 130 0.14 4.93 6.32
C GLY A 130 -0.82 3.88 6.88
N VAL A 131 -1.74 3.39 6.05
CA VAL A 131 -2.69 2.33 6.45
C VAL A 131 -1.97 1.01 6.74
N LEU A 132 -1.06 0.56 5.87
CA LEU A 132 -0.32 -0.70 6.09
C LEU A 132 0.52 -0.67 7.38
N SER A 133 1.18 0.46 7.65
CA SER A 133 1.99 0.62 8.85
C SER A 133 1.12 0.73 10.12
N PHE A 134 0.00 1.45 10.05
CA PHE A 134 -0.97 1.51 11.13
C PHE A 134 -1.57 0.14 11.46
N ALA A 135 -1.76 -0.70 10.43
CA ALA A 135 -2.20 -2.09 10.59
C ALA A 135 -1.12 -3.03 11.15
N GLY A 136 0.11 -2.54 11.38
CA GLY A 136 1.23 -3.34 11.84
C GLY A 136 1.81 -4.30 10.80
N ILE A 137 1.49 -4.10 9.51
CA ILE A 137 1.92 -4.98 8.41
C ILE A 137 3.36 -4.67 7.99
N CYS A 138 3.77 -3.40 8.05
CA CYS A 138 5.12 -3.00 7.66
C CYS A 138 5.66 -1.85 8.48
N THR A 139 6.99 -1.76 8.55
CA THR A 139 7.70 -0.56 8.99
C THR A 139 7.79 0.45 7.85
N ASN A 140 7.42 1.70 8.14
CA ASN A 140 7.37 2.80 7.19
C ASN A 140 8.71 3.58 7.16
N GLY A 141 9.68 3.14 6.35
CA GLY A 141 10.99 3.78 6.20
C GLY A 141 11.00 5.00 5.27
N ARG A 142 12.14 5.69 5.14
CA ARG A 142 12.28 6.78 4.14
C ARG A 142 12.53 6.18 2.75
N GLY A 143 11.54 6.28 1.87
CA GLY A 143 11.62 5.79 0.48
C GLY A 143 11.33 4.29 0.30
N TYR A 144 11.26 3.53 1.39
CA TYR A 144 10.98 2.09 1.36
C TYR A 144 10.05 1.67 2.51
N VAL A 145 9.57 0.42 2.45
CA VAL A 145 8.88 -0.27 3.55
C VAL A 145 9.52 -1.62 3.82
N THR A 146 9.35 -2.13 5.04
CA THR A 146 9.79 -3.47 5.42
C THR A 146 8.62 -4.29 5.93
N LEU A 147 8.36 -5.43 5.31
CA LEU A 147 7.30 -6.36 5.70
C LEU A 147 7.57 -6.96 7.09
N HIS A 148 6.55 -7.01 7.94
CA HIS A 148 6.57 -7.80 9.18
C HIS A 148 6.06 -9.22 8.93
N GLN A 149 6.34 -10.14 9.85
CA GLN A 149 5.77 -11.48 9.77
C GLN A 149 4.24 -11.41 9.88
N LEU A 150 3.55 -11.93 8.87
CA LEU A 150 2.10 -11.92 8.72
C LEU A 150 1.48 -13.27 9.05
#